data_AF-A0A3N5QZV3-F1
#
_entry.id   AF-A0A3N5QZV3-F1
#
_cell.length_a   1.000
_cell.length_b   1.000
_cell.length_c   1.000
_cell.angle_alpha   90.00
_cell.angle_beta   90.00
_cell.angle_gamma   90.00
#
_symmetry.space_group_name_H-M   'P 1'
#
loop_
_entity.id
_entity.type
_entity.pdbx_description
1 polymer ?
#
loop_
_entity_poly.entity_id
_entity_poly.type
_entity_poly.pdbx_seq_one_letter_code
_entity_poly.pdbx_strand_id
1 'polypeptide(L)'
;MAVENATKFIMSKNWTIQSVVKESGIISATTVVGKGRTLTLNVSMTSKKDGLDIFIITGVPGGIGVNGNEIKDEFCEIVSAAEPPIK
;
A
#
# COMPACT_ATOMS: atom_id res chain seq x y z
N MET A 1 11.11 -10.31 0.59
CA MET A 1 10.32 -10.52 1.83
C MET A 1 9.38 -9.35 2.11
N ALA A 2 9.89 -8.13 2.35
CA ALA A 2 9.02 -6.95 2.62
C ALA A 2 7.96 -6.70 1.53
N VAL A 3 8.38 -6.67 0.25
CA VAL A 3 7.47 -6.50 -0.89
C VAL A 3 6.39 -7.59 -0.94
N GLU A 4 6.74 -8.83 -0.63
CA GLU A 4 5.81 -9.95 -0.68
C GLU A 4 4.81 -9.90 0.48
N ASN A 5 5.25 -9.52 1.67
CA ASN A 5 4.36 -9.35 2.82
C ASN A 5 3.40 -8.18 2.60
N ALA A 6 3.91 -7.03 2.14
CA ALA A 6 3.09 -5.89 1.78
C ALA A 6 2.07 -6.25 0.67
N THR A 7 2.49 -6.97 -0.36
CA THR A 7 1.58 -7.42 -1.43
C THR A 7 0.45 -8.29 -0.88
N LYS A 8 0.77 -9.28 -0.04
CA LYS A 8 -0.24 -10.16 0.57
C LYS A 8 -1.22 -9.40 1.45
N PHE A 9 -0.72 -8.43 2.23
CA PHE A 9 -1.55 -7.58 3.07
C PHE A 9 -2.48 -6.68 2.24
N ILE A 10 -1.95 -6.02 1.20
CA ILE A 10 -2.76 -5.19 0.30
C ILE A 10 -3.88 -6.03 -0.33
N MET A 11 -3.57 -7.25 -0.80
CA MET A 11 -4.58 -8.18 -1.32
C MET A 11 -5.65 -8.58 -0.28
N SER A 12 -5.28 -8.73 0.99
CA SER A 12 -6.25 -9.08 2.05
C SER A 12 -7.21 -7.94 2.39
N LYS A 13 -6.88 -6.70 2.02
CA LYS A 13 -7.69 -5.50 2.19
C LYS A 13 -8.59 -5.18 0.99
N ASN A 14 -8.88 -6.16 0.13
CA ASN A 14 -9.70 -6.01 -1.08
C ASN A 14 -9.13 -5.02 -2.12
N TRP A 15 -7.81 -4.83 -2.13
CA TRP A 15 -7.14 -4.17 -3.24
C TRP A 15 -6.78 -5.18 -4.32
N THR A 16 -6.99 -4.77 -5.57
CA THR A 16 -6.54 -5.49 -6.75
C THR A 16 -5.15 -5.00 -7.14
N ILE A 17 -4.16 -5.88 -7.05
CA ILE A 17 -2.80 -5.59 -7.50
C ILE A 17 -2.80 -5.40 -9.02
N GLN A 18 -2.32 -4.25 -9.48
CA GLN A 18 -2.14 -3.92 -10.90
C GLN A 18 -0.74 -4.32 -11.38
N SER A 19 0.28 -4.06 -10.56
CA SER A 19 1.66 -4.43 -10.86
C SER A 19 2.49 -4.59 -9.60
N VAL A 20 3.51 -5.44 -9.68
CA VAL A 20 4.57 -5.57 -8.67
C VAL A 20 5.89 -5.64 -9.41
N VAL A 21 6.78 -4.68 -9.14
CA VAL A 21 8.15 -4.68 -9.65
C VAL A 21 9.05 -4.98 -8.46
N LYS A 22 9.40 -6.27 -8.30
CA LYS A 22 10.08 -6.75 -7.09
C LYS A 22 11.48 -6.16 -6.95
N GLU A 23 12.16 -5.93 -8.07
CA GLU A 23 13.54 -5.44 -8.15
C GLU A 23 13.66 -4.00 -7.65
N SER A 24 12.64 -3.18 -7.89
CA SER A 24 12.56 -1.77 -7.44
C SER A 24 11.67 -1.58 -6.21
N GLY A 25 11.08 -2.66 -5.69
CA GLY A 25 10.21 -2.61 -4.51
C GLY A 25 8.90 -1.85 -4.71
N ILE A 26 8.40 -1.78 -5.95
CA ILE A 26 7.18 -1.02 -6.28
C ILE A 26 5.97 -1.96 -6.34
N ILE A 27 4.88 -1.55 -5.70
CA ILE A 27 3.56 -2.17 -5.79
C ILE A 27 2.56 -1.10 -6.22
N SER A 28 1.78 -1.38 -7.27
CA SER A 28 0.64 -0.57 -7.67
C SER A 28 -0.64 -1.39 -7.51
N ALA A 29 -1.64 -0.81 -6.87
CA ALA A 29 -2.92 -1.45 -6.60
C ALA A 29 -4.08 -0.48 -6.78
N THR A 30 -5.27 -1.03 -6.96
CA THR A 30 -6.51 -0.26 -7.03
C THR A 30 -7.60 -0.92 -6.20
N THR A 31 -8.54 -0.13 -5.71
CA THR A 31 -9.76 -0.67 -5.13
C THR A 31 -10.95 0.16 -5.57
N VAL A 32 -12.12 -0.46 -5.67
CA VAL A 32 -13.36 0.22 -6.04
C VAL A 32 -14.10 0.59 -4.77
N VAL A 33 -14.31 1.88 -4.59
CA VAL A 33 -15.10 2.46 -3.51
C VAL A 33 -16.38 3.08 -4.07
N GLY A 34 -17.28 3.49 -3.16
CA GLY A 34 -18.68 3.87 -3.44
C GLY A 34 -18.98 4.50 -4.82
N LYS A 35 -20.14 4.14 -5.38
CA LYS A 35 -20.60 4.54 -6.73
C LYS A 35 -19.65 4.15 -7.86
N GLY A 36 -18.86 3.09 -7.68
CA GLY A 36 -18.01 2.54 -8.74
C GLY A 36 -16.76 3.36 -9.03
N ARG A 37 -16.27 4.13 -8.07
CA ARG A 37 -15.07 4.97 -8.23
C ARG A 37 -13.83 4.23 -7.77
N THR A 38 -12.71 4.48 -8.43
CA THR A 38 -11.47 3.74 -8.17
C THR A 38 -10.50 4.57 -7.34
N LEU A 39 -10.06 4.04 -6.20
CA LEU A 39 -8.86 4.53 -5.50
C LEU A 39 -7.62 3.86 -6.10
N THR A 40 -6.54 4.61 -6.17
CA THR A 40 -5.22 4.08 -6.55
C THR A 40 -4.30 4.10 -5.35
N LEU A 41 -3.43 3.10 -5.24
CA LEU A 41 -2.40 2.97 -4.22
C LEU A 41 -1.09 2.63 -4.93
N ASN A 42 -0.05 3.39 -4.64
CA ASN A 42 1.31 3.08 -5.06
C ASN A 42 2.19 3.03 -3.83
N VAL A 43 2.88 1.92 -3.64
CA VAL A 43 3.84 1.70 -2.57
C VAL A 43 5.20 1.52 -3.21
N SER A 44 6.20 2.23 -2.71
CA SER A 44 7.61 2.05 -3.06
C SER A 44 8.40 1.74 -1.80
N MET A 45 9.17 0.65 -1.84
CA MET A 45 9.96 0.16 -0.72
C MET A 45 11.43 0.10 -1.12
N THR A 46 12.28 0.84 -0.41
CA THR A 46 13.72 0.86 -0.65
C THR A 46 14.46 0.37 0.59
N SER A 47 15.23 -0.70 0.45
CA SER A 47 16.07 -1.21 1.53
C SER A 47 17.20 -0.23 1.86
N LYS A 48 17.39 0.06 3.14
CA LYS A 48 18.53 0.80 3.69
C LYS A 48 19.35 -0.08 4.61
N LYS A 49 20.56 0.37 4.94
CA LYS A 49 21.50 -0.36 5.82
C LYS A 49 20.87 -0.77 7.16
N ASP A 50 20.01 0.08 7.72
CA ASP A 50 19.41 -0.11 9.05
C ASP A 50 17.87 -0.18 9.02
N GLY A 51 17.27 -0.47 7.86
CA GLY A 51 15.80 -0.55 7.78
C GLY A 51 15.22 -0.48 6.38
N LEU A 52 13.97 -0.06 6.29
CA LEU A 52 13.20 0.03 5.06
C LEU A 52 12.59 1.43 4.93
N ASP A 53 12.86 2.12 3.83
CA ASP A 53 12.12 3.32 3.46
C ASP A 53 10.85 2.91 2.73
N ILE A 54 9.70 3.39 3.19
CA ILE A 54 8.40 3.11 2.57
C ILE A 54 7.74 4.43 2.17
N PHE A 55 7.48 4.59 0.88
CA PHE A 55 6.72 5.70 0.33
C PHE A 55 5.38 5.17 -0.18
N ILE A 56 4.28 5.77 0.27
CA ILE A 56 2.94 5.38 -0.15
C ILE A 56 2.22 6.61 -0.68
N ILE A 57 1.62 6.46 -1.86
CA ILE A 57 0.81 7.49 -2.51
C ILE A 57 -0.55 6.89 -2.79
N THR A 58 -1.60 7.50 -2.24
CA THR A 58 -2.99 7.16 -2.54
C THR A 58 -3.64 8.26 -3.37
N GLY A 59 -4.23 7.88 -4.50
CA GLY A 59 -5.04 8.76 -5.33
C GLY A 59 -6.52 8.63 -4.98
N VAL A 60 -7.13 9.76 -4.62
CA VAL A 60 -8.56 9.85 -4.27
C VAL A 60 -9.28 10.64 -5.35
N PRO A 61 -10.27 10.06 -6.05
CA PRO A 61 -11.09 10.78 -7.00
C PRO A 61 -11.88 11.90 -6.33
N GLY A 62 -12.00 13.04 -7.02
CA GLY A 62 -12.78 14.19 -6.55
C GLY A 62 -14.23 13.81 -6.21
N GLY A 63 -14.75 14.43 -5.15
CA GLY A 63 -16.13 14.24 -4.68
C GLY A 63 -16.38 12.90 -3.97
N ILE A 64 -15.33 12.15 -3.62
CA ILE A 64 -15.39 11.10 -2.60
C ILE A 64 -14.91 11.72 -1.29
N GLY A 65 -15.79 11.76 -0.29
CA GLY A 65 -15.34 12.01 1.08
C GLY A 65 -14.61 10.77 1.56
N VAL A 66 -13.29 10.87 1.69
CA VAL A 66 -12.46 9.87 2.38
C VAL A 66 -12.03 10.47 3.70
N ASN A 67 -12.09 9.65 4.74
CA ASN A 67 -11.59 10.06 6.04
C ASN A 67 -10.05 9.99 6.02
N GLY A 68 -9.39 11.11 6.30
CA GLY A 68 -7.93 11.15 6.35
C GLY A 68 -7.33 10.20 7.41
N ASN A 69 -8.07 9.89 8.47
CA ASN A 69 -7.64 8.92 9.47
C ASN A 69 -7.64 7.49 8.91
N GLU A 70 -8.65 7.12 8.11
CA GLU A 70 -8.70 5.78 7.50
C GLU A 70 -7.53 5.57 6.53
N ILE A 71 -7.19 6.59 5.73
CA ILE A 71 -6.01 6.54 4.83
C ILE A 71 -4.72 6.39 5.64
N LYS A 72 -4.60 7.11 6.76
CA LYS A 72 -3.44 7.02 7.64
C LYS A 72 -3.34 5.65 8.30
N ASP A 73 -4.45 5.09 8.76
CA ASP A 73 -4.46 3.76 9.39
C ASP A 73 -4.05 2.70 8.37
N GLU A 74 -4.58 2.76 7.15
CA GLU A 74 -4.18 1.89 6.04
C GLU A 74 -2.68 2.00 5.73
N PHE A 75 -2.13 3.22 5.74
CA PHE A 75 -0.69 3.46 5.60
C PHE A 75 0.09 2.73 6.69
N CYS A 76 -0.27 2.93 7.95
CA CYS A 76 0.41 2.34 9.09
C CYS A 76 0.36 0.80 9.03
N GLU A 77 -0.77 0.22 8.66
CA GLU A 77 -0.90 -1.23 8.56
C GLU A 77 -0.06 -1.82 7.41
N ILE A 78 0.03 -1.15 6.25
CA ILE A 78 0.91 -1.58 5.15
C ILE A 78 2.38 -1.57 5.60
N VAL A 79 2.80 -0.52 6.31
CA VAL A 79 4.15 -0.41 6.86
C VAL A 79 4.42 -1.56 7.84
N SER A 80 3.51 -1.79 8.81
CA SER A 80 3.65 -2.88 9.79
C SER A 80 3.66 -4.26 9.14
N ALA A 81 2.92 -4.46 8.04
CA ALA A 81 2.96 -5.72 7.31
C ALA A 81 4.25 -5.90 6.49
N ALA A 82 4.85 -4.81 6.00
CA ALA A 82 6.09 -4.84 5.23
C ALA A 82 7.31 -5.17 6.11
N GLU A 83 7.30 -4.74 7.37
CA GLU A 83 8.35 -5.05 8.34
C GLU A 83 8.30 -6.52 8.78
N PRO A 84 9.44 -7.25 8.77
CA PRO A 84 9.48 -8.57 9.40
C PRO A 84 9.32 -8.39 10.93
N PRO A 85 8.66 -9.34 11.63
CA PRO A 85 8.58 -9.29 13.09
C PRO A 85 9.99 -9.25 13.67
N ILE A 86 10.25 -8.29 14.56
CA ILE A 86 11.50 -8.22 15.33
C ILE A 86 11.57 -9.53 16.13
N LYS A 87 12.56 -10.38 15.81
CA LYS A 87 12.85 -11.61 16.55
C LYS A 87 13.54 -11.29 17.87
#